data_AF-A0A4S8JZK0-F1
#
_entry.id   AF-A0A4S8JZK0-F1
#
_cell.length_a   1.000
_cell.length_b   1.000
_cell.length_c   1.000
_cell.angle_alpha   90.00
_cell.angle_beta   90.00
_cell.angle_gamma   90.00
#
_symmetry.space_group_name_H-M   'P 1'
#
loop_
_entity.id
_entity.type
_entity.pdbx_description
1 polymer ?
#
loop_
_entity_poly.entity_id
_entity_poly.type
_entity_poly.pdbx_seq_one_letter_code
_entity_poly.pdbx_strand_id
1 'polypeptide(L)'
;MLSSGARPSACTFPSLLKACARVAAREAGELLHGLMIKWAVDRDSFSTNGLIYMYCACQRDDLGRRVFDLSQERDVASWTCMLSGYVSCGLLYRARCLFDEMPERGIITWNAMINGYMKSGYTDAARELFDKMPNQNMESWTL
;
A
#
# COMPACT_ATOMS: atom_id res chain seq x y z
N MET A 1 -8.41 9.98 -27.37
CA MET A 1 -9.48 8.96 -27.20
C MET A 1 -10.29 9.24 -25.93
N LEU A 2 -11.07 10.33 -25.90
CA LEU A 2 -12.02 10.66 -24.81
C LEU A 2 -13.35 11.17 -25.40
N SER A 3 -13.83 10.51 -26.46
CA SER A 3 -15.08 10.89 -27.15
C SER A 3 -16.10 9.76 -27.19
N SER A 4 -16.13 8.91 -26.16
CA SER A 4 -17.26 8.03 -25.90
C SER A 4 -17.57 8.04 -24.41
N GLY A 5 -18.79 8.41 -24.04
CA GLY A 5 -19.31 8.38 -22.67
C GLY A 5 -19.50 6.97 -22.11
N ALA A 6 -18.62 6.04 -22.47
CA ALA A 6 -18.61 4.69 -21.96
C ALA A 6 -18.11 4.73 -20.52
N ARG A 7 -18.95 4.29 -19.58
CA ARG A 7 -18.54 4.00 -18.21
C ARG A 7 -17.36 3.01 -18.30
N PRO A 8 -16.18 3.32 -17.75
CA PRO A 8 -15.05 2.40 -17.84
C PRO A 8 -15.40 1.08 -17.16
N SER A 9 -14.91 -0.01 -17.74
CA SER A 9 -15.05 -1.33 -17.15
C SER A 9 -14.29 -1.40 -15.82
N ALA A 10 -14.72 -2.29 -14.91
CA ALA A 10 -14.16 -2.47 -13.57
C ALA A 10 -12.62 -2.66 -13.54
N CYS A 11 -12.02 -3.13 -14.64
CA CYS A 11 -10.57 -3.38 -14.73
C CYS A 11 -9.75 -2.16 -15.21
N THR A 12 -10.40 -1.07 -15.64
CA THR A 12 -9.74 0.08 -16.27
C THR A 12 -8.91 0.87 -15.26
N PHE A 13 -9.50 1.22 -14.11
CA PHE A 13 -8.84 1.98 -13.06
C PHE A 13 -7.66 1.26 -12.41
N PRO A 14 -7.78 -0.03 -12.00
CA PRO A 14 -6.66 -0.84 -11.55
C PRO A 14 -5.40 -0.74 -12.42
N SER A 15 -5.60 -0.90 -13.74
CA SER A 15 -4.53 -0.93 -14.72
C SER A 15 -3.87 0.45 -14.86
N LEU A 16 -4.67 1.51 -14.88
CA LEU A 16 -4.20 2.89 -14.98
C LEU A 16 -3.48 3.34 -13.71
N LEU A 17 -3.99 2.99 -12.52
CA LEU A 17 -3.33 3.29 -11.25
C LEU A 17 -1.96 2.62 -11.16
N LYS A 18 -1.87 1.35 -11.56
CA LYS A 18 -0.59 0.62 -11.60
C LYS A 18 0.38 1.22 -12.63
N ALA A 19 -0.11 1.67 -13.78
CA ALA A 19 0.71 2.38 -14.75
C ALA A 19 1.23 3.70 -14.18
N CYS A 20 0.37 4.51 -13.55
CA CYS A 20 0.75 5.77 -12.91
C CYS A 20 1.78 5.56 -11.80
N ALA A 21 1.61 4.52 -10.99
CA ALA A 21 2.57 4.14 -9.96
C ALA A 21 3.96 3.83 -10.53
N ARG A 22 4.03 3.08 -11.64
CA ARG A 22 5.30 2.68 -12.27
C ARG A 22 6.13 3.85 -12.79
N VAL A 23 5.46 4.91 -13.26
CA VAL A 23 6.12 6.11 -13.80
C VAL A 23 6.11 7.29 -12.81
N ALA A 24 5.66 7.06 -11.57
CA ALA A 24 5.44 8.11 -10.57
C ALA A 24 4.64 9.32 -11.10
N ALA A 25 3.63 9.08 -11.95
CA ALA A 25 2.83 10.11 -12.60
C ALA A 25 1.76 10.68 -11.66
N ARG A 26 2.18 11.56 -10.76
CA ARG A 26 1.35 12.16 -9.71
C ARG A 26 0.08 12.83 -10.23
N GLU A 27 0.22 13.74 -11.20
CA GLU A 27 -0.92 14.54 -11.70
C GLU A 27 -1.98 13.65 -12.36
N ALA A 28 -1.55 12.67 -13.15
CA ALA A 28 -2.45 11.68 -13.74
C ALA A 28 -3.15 10.84 -12.67
N GLY A 29 -2.42 10.42 -11.62
CA GLY A 29 -2.98 9.69 -10.48
C GLY A 29 -4.06 10.46 -9.72
N GLU A 30 -3.84 11.75 -9.46
CA GLU A 30 -4.82 12.63 -8.79
C GLU A 30 -6.08 12.83 -9.66
N LEU A 31 -5.92 13.01 -10.98
CA LEU A 31 -7.05 13.09 -11.91
C LEU A 31 -7.84 11.78 -11.96
N LEU A 32 -7.15 10.63 -11.98
CA LEU A 32 -7.80 9.32 -11.93
C LEU A 32 -8.57 9.12 -10.64
N HIS A 33 -8.01 9.51 -9.49
CA HIS A 33 -8.71 9.44 -8.21
C HIS A 33 -9.99 10.30 -8.22
N GLY A 34 -9.90 11.55 -8.71
CA GLY A 34 -11.09 12.41 -8.86
C GLY A 34 -12.16 11.80 -9.77
N LEU A 35 -11.75 11.12 -10.85
CA LEU A 35 -12.64 10.42 -11.76
C LEU A 35 -13.30 9.19 -11.10
N MET A 36 -12.55 8.47 -10.26
CA MET A 36 -13.07 7.32 -9.51
C MET A 36 -14.15 7.73 -8.50
N ILE A 37 -13.94 8.84 -7.78
CA ILE A 37 -14.94 9.44 -6.89
C ILE A 37 -16.18 9.85 -7.70
N LYS A 38 -15.97 10.55 -8.82
CA LYS A 38 -17.07 11.02 -9.68
C LYS A 38 -17.95 9.88 -10.20
N TRP A 39 -17.36 8.71 -10.46
CA TRP A 39 -18.08 7.53 -10.95
C TRP A 39 -18.45 6.53 -9.86
N ALA A 40 -18.20 6.87 -8.59
CA ALA A 40 -18.49 6.06 -7.41
C ALA A 40 -17.91 4.64 -7.48
N VAL A 41 -16.70 4.51 -8.03
CA VAL A 41 -15.94 3.25 -8.14
C VAL A 41 -14.81 3.16 -7.12
N ASP A 42 -14.69 4.16 -6.24
CA ASP A 42 -13.67 4.27 -5.19
C ASP A 42 -14.00 3.47 -3.91
N ARG A 43 -15.17 2.83 -3.85
CA ARG A 43 -15.69 2.20 -2.62
C ARG A 43 -15.29 0.75 -2.38
N ASP A 44 -14.70 0.06 -3.36
CA ASP A 44 -14.25 -1.31 -3.16
C ASP A 44 -12.79 -1.39 -2.67
N SER A 45 -12.45 -2.49 -1.97
CA SER A 45 -11.11 -2.70 -1.41
C SER A 45 -10.04 -2.73 -2.50
N PHE A 46 -10.38 -3.21 -3.71
CA PHE A 46 -9.46 -3.27 -4.83
C PHE A 46 -9.02 -1.87 -5.29
N SER A 47 -9.98 -0.97 -5.48
CA SER A 47 -9.75 0.42 -5.90
C SER A 47 -9.00 1.20 -4.82
N THR A 48 -9.37 0.99 -3.56
CA THR A 48 -8.67 1.57 -2.40
C THR A 48 -7.19 1.16 -2.37
N ASN A 49 -6.90 -0.13 -2.52
CA ASN A 49 -5.53 -0.65 -2.50
C ASN A 49 -4.72 -0.15 -3.71
N GLY A 50 -5.34 -0.06 -4.89
CA GLY A 50 -4.73 0.53 -6.08
C GLY A 50 -4.36 2.01 -5.89
N LEU A 51 -5.24 2.79 -5.24
CA LEU A 51 -5.02 4.20 -4.94
C LEU A 51 -3.91 4.38 -3.90
N ILE A 52 -3.91 3.59 -2.83
CA ILE A 52 -2.84 3.58 -1.82
C ILE A 52 -1.48 3.31 -2.50
N TYR A 53 -1.40 2.24 -3.29
CA TYR A 53 -0.18 1.89 -4.00
C TYR A 53 0.31 3.00 -4.92
N MET A 54 -0.61 3.59 -5.71
CA MET A 54 -0.28 4.69 -6.62
C MET A 54 0.24 5.92 -5.87
N TYR A 55 -0.42 6.32 -4.78
CA TYR A 55 0.00 7.47 -4.00
C TYR A 55 1.34 7.26 -3.28
N CYS A 56 1.57 6.10 -2.68
CA CYS A 56 2.87 5.76 -2.10
C CYS A 56 3.99 5.79 -3.15
N ALA A 57 3.76 5.18 -4.33
CA ALA A 57 4.73 5.19 -5.43
C ALA A 57 5.05 6.62 -5.94
N CYS A 58 4.10 7.55 -5.82
CA CYS A 58 4.29 8.96 -6.16
C CYS A 58 4.84 9.82 -5.00
N GLN A 59 5.32 9.21 -3.91
CA GLN A 59 5.79 9.90 -2.70
C GLN A 59 4.73 10.84 -2.08
N ARG A 60 3.46 10.46 -2.22
CA ARG A 60 2.29 11.15 -1.64
C ARG A 60 1.64 10.27 -0.59
N ASP A 61 2.43 9.84 0.37
CA ASP A 61 2.00 8.93 1.41
C ASP A 61 0.96 9.57 2.36
N ASP A 62 0.90 10.89 2.41
CA ASP A 62 -0.18 11.68 3.03
C ASP A 62 -1.55 11.36 2.42
N LEU A 63 -1.64 11.36 1.09
CA LEU A 63 -2.86 11.03 0.36
C LEU A 63 -3.16 9.53 0.42
N GLY A 64 -2.13 8.69 0.33
CA GLY A 64 -2.27 7.25 0.54
C GLY A 64 -2.88 6.92 1.91
N ARG A 65 -2.39 7.57 2.98
CA ARG A 65 -2.91 7.41 4.34
C ARG A 65 -4.36 7.89 4.44
N ARG A 66 -4.68 9.02 3.82
CA ARG A 66 -6.06 9.54 3.82
C ARG A 66 -7.03 8.58 3.12
N VAL A 67 -6.65 8.00 1.99
CA VAL A 67 -7.47 6.99 1.30
C VAL A 67 -7.67 5.76 2.19
N PHE A 68 -6.60 5.30 2.85
CA PHE A 68 -6.65 4.18 3.78
C PHE A 68 -7.57 4.45 4.99
N ASP A 69 -7.47 5.63 5.61
CA ASP A 69 -8.28 5.99 6.79
C ASP A 69 -9.77 6.15 6.46
N LEU A 70 -10.09 6.64 5.26
CA LEU A 70 -11.46 6.83 4.77
C LEU A 70 -12.11 5.54 4.24
N SER A 71 -11.35 4.46 4.08
CA SER A 71 -11.89 3.18 3.63
C SER A 71 -12.86 2.59 4.67
N GLN A 72 -14.05 2.20 4.21
CA GLN A 72 -15.08 1.61 5.07
C GLN A 72 -14.68 0.22 5.61
N GLU A 73 -13.97 -0.57 4.81
CA GLU A 73 -13.51 -1.91 5.18
C GLU A 73 -12.01 -2.04 4.93
N ARG A 74 -11.23 -2.02 6.01
CA ARG A 74 -9.79 -2.28 5.96
C ARG A 74 -9.52 -3.75 6.22
N ASP A 75 -9.28 -4.49 5.15
CA ASP A 75 -8.84 -5.88 5.20
C ASP A 75 -7.31 -6.00 5.34
N VAL A 76 -6.80 -7.20 5.63
CA VAL A 76 -5.35 -7.47 5.74
C VAL A 76 -4.58 -6.99 4.51
N ALA A 77 -5.17 -7.06 3.32
CA ALA A 77 -4.55 -6.61 2.08
C ALA A 77 -4.32 -5.09 2.06
N SER A 78 -5.29 -4.29 2.51
CA SER A 78 -5.17 -2.83 2.60
C SER A 78 -4.09 -2.40 3.58
N TRP A 79 -4.04 -3.01 4.77
CA TRP A 79 -2.98 -2.77 5.75
C TRP A 79 -1.60 -3.14 5.19
N THR A 80 -1.49 -4.31 4.56
CA THR A 80 -0.24 -4.78 3.95
C THR A 80 0.22 -3.86 2.82
N CYS A 81 -0.72 -3.35 2.02
CA CYS A 81 -0.43 -2.43 0.92
C CYS A 81 0.13 -1.10 1.44
N MET A 82 -0.54 -0.51 2.43
CA MET A 82 -0.10 0.75 3.05
C MET A 82 1.26 0.60 3.76
N LEU A 83 1.45 -0.50 4.49
CA LEU A 83 2.71 -0.84 5.14
C LEU A 83 3.86 -0.96 4.14
N SER A 84 3.66 -1.74 3.08
CA SER A 84 4.65 -1.92 2.01
C SER A 84 4.96 -0.60 1.31
N GLY A 85 3.94 0.23 1.12
CA GLY A 85 4.07 1.60 0.63
C GLY A 85 5.04 2.42 1.48
N TYR A 86 4.80 2.52 2.80
CA TYR A 86 5.69 3.24 3.71
C TYR A 86 7.12 2.69 3.71
N VAL A 87 7.29 1.36 3.76
CA VAL A 87 8.62 0.73 3.70
C VAL A 87 9.33 1.08 2.40
N SER A 88 8.65 1.02 1.26
CA SER A 88 9.24 1.33 -0.05
C SER A 88 9.64 2.81 -0.20
N CYS A 89 8.95 3.70 0.51
CA CYS A 89 9.29 5.13 0.58
C CYS A 89 10.36 5.46 1.64
N GLY A 90 10.88 4.47 2.36
CA GLY A 90 11.83 4.68 3.47
C GLY A 90 11.22 5.30 4.73
N LEU A 91 9.89 5.37 4.82
CA LEU A 91 9.15 5.95 5.95
C LEU A 91 8.98 4.94 7.08
N LEU A 92 10.08 4.34 7.53
CA LEU A 92 10.06 3.21 8.46
C LEU A 92 9.38 3.50 9.80
N TYR A 93 9.48 4.72 10.31
CA TYR A 93 8.76 5.11 11.52
C TYR A 93 7.23 5.01 11.33
N ARG A 94 6.71 5.53 10.22
CA ARG A 94 5.28 5.43 9.89
C ARG A 94 4.87 3.98 9.63
N ALA A 95 5.73 3.21 8.95
CA ALA A 95 5.52 1.78 8.74
C ALA A 95 5.42 1.02 10.07
N ARG A 96 6.29 1.33 11.05
CA ARG A 96 6.26 0.74 12.40
C ARG A 96 4.97 1.07 13.13
N CYS A 97 4.59 2.34 13.20
CA CYS A 97 3.33 2.75 13.84
C CYS A 97 2.14 2.03 13.21
N LEU A 98 2.08 1.99 11.87
CA LEU A 98 1.01 1.29 11.17
C LEU A 98 1.02 -0.22 11.48
N PHE A 99 2.19 -0.86 11.49
CA PHE A 99 2.34 -2.26 11.87
C PHE A 99 1.86 -2.51 13.31
N ASP A 100 2.11 -1.60 14.25
CA ASP A 100 1.63 -1.70 15.64
C ASP A 100 0.11 -1.52 15.74
N GLU A 101 -0.49 -0.71 14.88
CA GLU A 101 -1.94 -0.52 14.78
C GLU A 101 -2.68 -1.73 14.16
N MET A 102 -1.98 -2.59 13.41
CA MET A 102 -2.61 -3.72 12.71
C MET A 102 -3.32 -4.68 13.68
N PRO A 103 -4.62 -4.95 13.50
CA PRO A 103 -5.36 -5.89 14.35
C PRO A 103 -4.89 -7.34 14.16
N GLU A 104 -4.60 -7.71 12.90
CA GLU A 104 -4.07 -9.01 12.53
C GLU A 104 -2.83 -8.83 11.63
N ARG A 105 -1.81 -9.66 11.85
CA ARG A 105 -0.53 -9.59 11.13
C ARG A 105 -0.22 -10.92 10.48
N GLY A 106 -0.23 -10.95 9.15
CA GLY A 106 0.17 -12.11 8.37
C GLY A 106 1.68 -12.14 8.13
N ILE A 107 2.21 -13.29 7.71
CA ILE A 107 3.64 -13.51 7.41
C ILE A 107 4.19 -12.44 6.46
N ILE A 108 3.42 -12.05 5.44
CA ILE A 108 3.81 -11.01 4.48
C ILE A 108 4.09 -9.66 5.18
N THR A 109 3.28 -9.28 6.18
CA THR A 109 3.44 -8.01 6.90
C THR A 109 4.68 -8.00 7.80
N TRP A 110 4.95 -9.12 8.47
CA TRP A 110 6.18 -9.31 9.24
C TRP A 110 7.42 -9.20 8.34
N ASN A 111 7.42 -9.97 7.24
CA ASN A 111 8.52 -9.98 6.29
C ASN A 111 8.75 -8.60 5.65
N ALA A 112 7.69 -7.85 5.34
CA ALA A 112 7.81 -6.49 4.82
C ALA A 112 8.53 -5.54 5.80
N MET A 113 8.18 -5.59 7.08
CA MET A 113 8.83 -4.75 8.11
C MET A 113 10.27 -5.16 8.39
N ILE A 114 10.53 -6.46 8.52
CA ILE A 114 11.88 -6.99 8.77
C ILE A 114 12.81 -6.60 7.61
N ASN A 115 12.37 -6.81 6.36
CA ASN A 115 13.10 -6.36 5.18
C ASN A 115 13.32 -4.85 5.16
N GLY A 116 12.31 -4.08 5.54
CA GLY A 116 12.42 -2.63 5.66
C GLY A 116 13.55 -2.23 6.61
N TYR A 117 13.58 -2.81 7.81
CA TYR A 117 14.65 -2.55 8.78
C TYR A 117 16.02 -2.98 8.30
N MET A 118 16.15 -4.16 7.70
CA MET A 118 17.44 -4.64 7.17
C MET A 118 17.98 -3.72 6.08
N LYS A 119 17.13 -3.32 5.12
CA LYS A 119 17.53 -2.42 4.02
C LYS A 119 17.95 -1.03 4.49
N SER A 120 17.44 -0.58 5.63
CA SER A 120 17.83 0.70 6.24
C SER A 120 18.93 0.56 7.30
N GLY A 121 19.51 -0.63 7.50
CA GLY A 121 20.61 -0.87 8.42
C GLY A 121 20.19 -1.02 9.90
N TYR A 122 18.89 -1.09 10.21
CA TYR A 122 18.38 -1.32 11.55
C TYR A 122 18.34 -2.82 11.88
N THR A 123 19.48 -3.49 11.80
CA THR A 123 19.60 -4.95 11.93
C THR A 123 19.12 -5.47 13.30
N ASP A 124 19.37 -4.72 14.38
CA ASP A 124 18.95 -5.13 15.72
C ASP A 124 17.43 -5.11 15.86
N ALA A 125 16.77 -4.07 15.34
CA ALA A 125 15.32 -3.98 15.31
C ALA A 125 14.70 -5.05 14.38
N ALA A 126 15.36 -5.36 13.27
CA ALA A 126 14.94 -6.45 12.38
C ALA A 126 14.95 -7.81 13.10
N ARG A 127 16.04 -8.10 13.84
CA ARG A 127 16.18 -9.33 14.62
C ARG A 127 15.16 -9.40 15.75
N GLU A 128 15.02 -8.35 16.53
CA GLU A 128 14.01 -8.29 17.61
C GLU A 128 12.60 -8.54 17.07
N LEU A 129 12.28 -7.98 15.90
CA LEU A 129 10.98 -8.19 15.27
C LEU A 129 10.81 -9.62 14.73
N PHE A 130 11.88 -10.20 14.16
CA PHE A 130 11.90 -11.59 13.71
C PHE A 130 11.65 -12.58 14.85
N ASP A 131 12.26 -12.35 16.02
CA ASP A 131 12.11 -13.21 17.20
C ASP A 131 10.67 -13.17 17.76
N LYS A 132 9.97 -12.05 17.57
CA LYS A 132 8.55 -11.90 17.97
C LYS A 132 7.56 -12.49 16.96
N MET A 133 8.01 -12.89 15.78
CA MET A 133 7.14 -13.39 14.72
C MET A 133 6.58 -14.78 15.08
N PRO A 134 5.24 -14.96 15.14
CA PRO A 134 4.64 -16.26 15.40
C PRO A 134 4.81 -17.19 14.19
N ASN A 135 5.19 -18.45 14.45
CA ASN A 135 5.42 -19.50 13.43
C ASN A 135 6.43 -19.11 12.34
N GLN A 136 7.69 -18.90 12.75
CA GLN A 136 8.83 -18.74 11.84
C GLN A 136 8.88 -19.93 10.87
N ASN A 137 8.65 -19.69 9.57
CA ASN A 137 8.67 -20.70 8.51
C ASN A 137 9.97 -20.60 7.69
N MET A 138 10.28 -21.58 6.85
CA MET A 138 11.58 -21.66 6.15
C MET A 138 11.94 -20.38 5.36
N GLU A 139 10.95 -19.67 4.81
CA GLU A 139 11.15 -18.40 4.10
C GLU A 139 11.52 -17.23 5.02
N SER A 140 11.13 -17.26 6.29
CA SER A 140 11.47 -16.21 7.26
C SER A 140 12.99 -16.19 7.54
N TRP A 141 13.64 -17.37 7.51
CA TRP A 141 15.08 -17.52 7.78
C TRP A 141 16.00 -17.09 6.63
N THR A 142 15.46 -16.91 5.43
CA THR A 142 16.24 -16.53 4.23
C THR A 142 16.16 -15.03 3.91
N LEU A 143 15.51 -14.25 4.77
CA LEU A 143 15.39 -12.80 4.63
C LEU A 143 16.72 -12.08 4.86
#